data_AF-A0A089QAL3-F1
#
_entry.id   AF-A0A089QAL3-F1
#
_cell.length_a   1.000
_cell.length_b   1.000
_cell.length_c   1.000
_cell.angle_alpha   90.00
_cell.angle_beta   90.00
_cell.angle_gamma   90.00
#
_symmetry.space_group_name_H-M   'P 1'
#
loop_
_entity.id
_entity.type
_entity.pdbx_description
1 polymer ?
#
loop_
_entity_poly.entity_id
_entity_poly.type
_entity_poly.pdbx_seq_one_letter_code
_entity_poly.pdbx_strand_id
1 'polypeptide(L)'
;VAPKRERLKEAEGKLFIQMTNLNTKRAELKEVEDRLQALNDEFDAMNNRKAELESNIELCSQKLVRAEKLISGLGGEKDRWTEAARLLGLKYTNLTGDVLLASGTVAYLGGFTVDYRLECQKQWLIICKQKQIPCSNDFNLSSTLGDPVKIRAWQIAGLPVDSFSIDNGVIVTNSRRWSLMIDPQGQANKWVKNMEKANKLSVIKLSDATYLRTLENAIQFGTPVLIENIGEELDAILEPVLLKQTFKQQGVEYIRLGENIVEYSQEFKLYMTTRLRNPHYLPEVAVKVCLLNFMITPLGLQDQL
;
A
#
# COMPACT_ATOMS: atom_id res chain seq x y z
N VAL A 1 -41.00 -13.71 115.71
CA VAL A 1 -39.93 -13.14 114.84
C VAL A 1 -38.80 -14.15 114.57
N ALA A 2 -38.43 -15.03 115.51
CA ALA A 2 -37.37 -16.04 115.37
C ALA A 2 -37.51 -17.05 114.19
N PRO A 3 -38.65 -17.72 113.94
CA PRO A 3 -38.73 -18.76 112.88
C PRO A 3 -38.70 -18.21 111.45
N LYS A 4 -39.00 -16.92 111.26
CA LYS A 4 -38.83 -16.24 109.96
C LYS A 4 -37.36 -15.94 109.65
N ARG A 5 -36.53 -15.66 110.68
CA ARG A 5 -35.08 -15.44 110.53
C ARG A 5 -34.34 -16.74 110.18
N GLU A 6 -34.78 -17.87 110.72
CA GLU A 6 -34.14 -19.16 110.49
C GLU A 6 -34.42 -19.69 109.07
N ARG A 7 -35.68 -19.57 108.59
CA ARG A 7 -36.01 -19.83 107.17
C ARG A 7 -35.33 -18.87 106.20
N LEU A 8 -35.15 -17.61 106.59
CA LEU A 8 -34.39 -16.65 105.79
C LEU A 8 -32.93 -17.12 105.63
N LYS A 9 -32.31 -17.57 106.73
CA LYS A 9 -30.93 -18.06 106.75
C LYS A 9 -30.74 -19.35 105.94
N GLU A 10 -31.69 -20.27 106.00
CA GLU A 10 -31.71 -21.48 105.15
C GLU A 10 -31.90 -21.14 103.67
N ALA A 11 -32.80 -20.20 103.35
CA ALA A 11 -33.02 -19.74 101.99
C ALA A 11 -31.80 -18.98 101.45
N GLU A 12 -31.15 -18.15 102.27
CA GLU A 12 -29.90 -17.45 101.95
C GLU A 12 -28.74 -18.44 101.72
N GLY A 13 -28.65 -19.51 102.52
CA GLY A 13 -27.65 -20.56 102.32
C GLY A 13 -27.87 -21.37 101.04
N LYS A 14 -29.12 -21.73 100.74
CA LYS A 14 -29.48 -22.40 99.47
C LYS A 14 -29.27 -21.48 98.27
N LEU A 15 -29.62 -20.20 98.40
CA LEU A 15 -29.38 -19.18 97.38
C LEU A 15 -27.88 -19.04 97.13
N PHE A 16 -27.06 -19.01 98.18
CA PHE A 16 -25.60 -18.90 98.08
C PHE A 16 -25.00 -20.07 97.30
N ILE A 17 -25.38 -21.31 97.63
CA ILE A 17 -24.90 -22.53 96.94
C ILE A 17 -25.35 -22.54 95.47
N GLN A 18 -26.60 -22.18 95.19
CA GLN A 18 -27.13 -22.07 93.83
C GLN A 18 -26.40 -20.97 93.03
N MET A 19 -26.09 -19.84 93.66
CA MET A 19 -25.31 -18.75 93.05
C MET A 19 -23.86 -19.15 92.79
N THR A 20 -23.22 -19.91 93.68
CA THR A 20 -21.87 -20.42 93.42
C THR A 20 -21.86 -21.36 92.23
N ASN A 21 -22.76 -22.36 92.20
CA ASN A 21 -22.87 -23.29 91.07
C ASN A 21 -23.24 -22.59 89.74
N LEU A 22 -24.13 -21.61 89.78
CA LEU A 22 -24.48 -20.79 88.61
C LEU A 22 -23.26 -20.03 88.08
N ASN A 23 -22.44 -19.46 88.98
CA ASN A 23 -21.23 -18.74 88.59
C ASN A 23 -20.18 -19.68 88.01
N THR A 24 -20.00 -20.89 88.56
CA THR A 24 -19.08 -21.89 88.00
C THR A 24 -19.52 -22.31 86.60
N LYS A 25 -20.83 -22.60 86.40
CA LYS A 25 -21.37 -22.96 85.09
C LYS A 25 -21.34 -21.81 84.09
N ARG A 26 -21.52 -20.57 84.53
CA ARG A 26 -21.32 -19.37 83.69
C ARG A 26 -19.86 -19.18 83.28
N ALA A 27 -18.91 -19.50 84.16
CA ALA A 27 -17.49 -19.43 83.83
C ALA A 27 -17.09 -20.50 82.80
N GLU A 28 -17.56 -21.75 82.97
CA GLU A 28 -17.35 -22.84 82.00
C GLU A 28 -18.00 -22.51 80.65
N LEU A 29 -19.22 -21.97 80.65
CA LEU A 29 -19.92 -21.56 79.43
C LEU A 29 -19.12 -20.47 78.69
N LYS A 30 -18.64 -19.47 79.45
CA LYS A 30 -17.84 -18.38 78.89
C LYS A 30 -16.53 -18.88 78.27
N GLU A 31 -15.85 -19.83 78.90
CA GLU A 31 -14.60 -20.41 78.34
C GLU A 31 -14.87 -21.14 77.00
N VAL A 32 -15.99 -21.85 76.90
CA VAL A 32 -16.40 -22.52 75.66
C VAL A 32 -16.86 -21.51 74.60
N GLU A 33 -17.62 -20.48 74.98
CA GLU A 33 -18.03 -19.38 74.10
C GLU A 33 -16.81 -18.62 73.54
N ASP A 34 -15.83 -18.30 74.38
CA ASP A 34 -14.59 -17.63 73.98
C ASP A 34 -13.77 -18.50 73.02
N ARG A 35 -13.67 -19.82 73.26
CA ARG A 35 -13.03 -20.76 72.33
C ARG A 35 -13.78 -20.89 71.01
N LEU A 36 -15.11 -20.96 71.05
CA LEU A 36 -15.94 -21.03 69.85
C LEU A 36 -15.79 -19.76 69.01
N GLN A 37 -15.75 -18.59 69.65
CA GLN A 37 -15.54 -17.31 68.99
C GLN A 37 -14.15 -17.26 68.34
N ALA A 38 -13.10 -17.67 69.04
CA ALA A 38 -11.75 -17.72 68.47
C ALA A 38 -11.65 -18.66 67.25
N LEU A 39 -12.34 -19.81 67.29
CA LEU A 39 -12.39 -20.75 66.17
C LEU A 39 -13.17 -20.18 64.98
N ASN A 40 -14.27 -19.44 65.24
CA ASN A 40 -15.03 -18.74 64.20
C ASN A 40 -14.18 -17.63 63.55
N ASP A 41 -13.47 -16.82 64.36
CA ASP A 41 -12.60 -15.76 63.85
C ASP A 41 -11.47 -16.34 62.98
N GLU A 42 -10.88 -17.47 63.39
CA GLU A 42 -9.87 -18.18 62.60
C GLU A 42 -10.47 -18.80 61.32
N PHE A 43 -11.66 -19.37 61.40
CA PHE A 43 -12.38 -19.90 60.24
C PHE A 43 -12.68 -18.81 59.21
N ASP A 44 -13.17 -17.65 59.66
CA ASP A 44 -13.46 -16.50 58.79
C ASP A 44 -12.17 -15.94 58.17
N ALA A 45 -11.08 -15.86 58.94
CA ALA A 45 -9.77 -15.45 58.43
C ALA A 45 -9.25 -16.42 57.35
N MET A 46 -9.38 -17.73 57.56
CA MET A 46 -8.97 -18.75 56.59
C MET A 46 -9.85 -18.75 55.34
N ASN A 47 -11.16 -18.52 55.48
CA ASN A 47 -12.07 -18.38 54.35
C ASN A 47 -11.76 -17.14 53.50
N ASN A 48 -11.47 -16.00 54.14
CA ASN A 48 -11.04 -14.80 53.43
C ASN A 48 -9.73 -15.04 52.67
N ARG A 49 -8.76 -15.70 53.31
CA ARG A 49 -7.49 -16.06 52.67
C ARG A 49 -7.67 -17.02 51.50
N LYS A 50 -8.58 -17.98 51.63
CA LYS A 50 -8.97 -18.89 50.54
C LYS A 50 -9.56 -18.12 49.36
N ALA A 51 -10.51 -17.22 49.61
CA ALA A 51 -11.14 -16.41 48.57
C ALA A 51 -10.14 -15.50 47.84
N GLU A 52 -9.19 -14.90 48.59
CA GLU A 52 -8.10 -14.09 48.02
C GLU A 52 -7.18 -14.93 47.13
N LEU A 53 -6.81 -16.13 47.57
CA LEU A 53 -6.00 -17.06 46.77
C LEU A 53 -6.73 -17.51 45.50
N GLU A 54 -8.01 -17.86 45.59
CA GLU A 54 -8.85 -18.22 44.45
C GLU A 54 -8.93 -17.06 43.43
N SER A 55 -9.11 -15.83 43.91
CA SER A 55 -9.11 -14.63 43.04
C SER A 55 -7.76 -14.40 42.36
N ASN A 56 -6.65 -14.58 43.09
CA ASN A 56 -5.31 -14.44 42.55
C ASN A 56 -4.98 -15.52 41.50
N ILE A 57 -5.43 -16.75 41.72
CA ILE A 57 -5.29 -17.84 40.75
C ILE A 57 -6.05 -17.51 39.47
N GLU A 58 -7.30 -17.07 39.58
CA GLU A 58 -8.12 -16.69 38.43
C GLU A 58 -7.48 -15.53 37.64
N LEU A 59 -7.02 -14.48 38.34
CA LEU A 59 -6.32 -13.35 37.71
C LEU A 59 -5.03 -13.79 37.00
N CYS A 60 -4.25 -14.68 37.61
CA CYS A 60 -3.02 -15.21 37.02
C CYS A 60 -3.31 -16.06 35.78
N SER A 61 -4.33 -16.92 35.85
CA SER A 61 -4.81 -17.72 34.72
C SER A 61 -5.21 -16.84 33.53
N GLN A 62 -6.00 -15.79 33.78
CA GLN A 62 -6.37 -14.83 32.73
C GLN A 62 -5.16 -14.09 32.15
N LYS A 63 -4.19 -13.70 32.98
CA LYS A 63 -2.94 -13.07 32.52
C LYS A 63 -2.13 -14.02 31.64
N LEU A 64 -2.02 -15.29 32.00
CA LEU A 64 -1.35 -16.32 31.20
C LEU A 64 -2.01 -16.50 29.84
N VAL A 65 -3.34 -16.65 29.79
CA VAL A 65 -4.08 -16.78 28.52
C VAL A 65 -3.89 -15.56 27.63
N ARG A 66 -3.88 -14.34 28.21
CA ARG A 66 -3.62 -13.11 27.46
C ARG A 66 -2.18 -13.06 26.92
N ALA A 67 -1.20 -13.42 27.75
CA ALA A 67 0.20 -13.45 27.37
C ALA A 67 0.45 -14.48 26.26
N GLU A 68 -0.14 -15.67 26.35
CA GLU A 68 -0.04 -16.71 25.33
C GLU A 68 -0.61 -16.25 23.98
N LYS A 69 -1.81 -15.64 23.99
CA LYS A 69 -2.40 -15.05 22.77
C LYS A 69 -1.49 -13.98 22.16
N LEU A 70 -0.90 -13.13 22.99
CA LEU A 70 -0.01 -12.06 22.55
C LEU A 70 1.29 -12.63 21.97
N ILE A 71 1.90 -13.62 22.63
CA ILE A 71 3.12 -14.29 22.15
C ILE A 71 2.85 -15.04 20.83
N SER A 72 1.73 -15.73 20.73
CA SER A 72 1.32 -16.44 19.51
C SER A 72 1.07 -15.46 18.34
N GLY A 73 0.33 -14.37 18.60
CA GLY A 73 0.10 -13.33 17.59
C GLY A 73 1.40 -12.63 17.14
N LEU A 74 2.29 -12.33 18.09
CA LEU A 74 3.61 -11.74 17.78
C LEU A 74 4.54 -12.73 17.07
N GLY A 75 4.45 -14.02 17.36
CA GLY A 75 5.21 -15.07 16.70
C GLY A 75 4.89 -15.14 15.21
N GLY A 76 3.61 -15.19 14.85
CA GLY A 76 3.18 -15.18 13.46
C GLY A 76 3.61 -13.91 12.72
N GLU A 77 3.54 -12.75 13.37
CA GLU A 77 3.98 -11.48 12.76
C GLU A 77 5.50 -11.42 12.58
N LYS A 78 6.28 -11.94 13.55
CA LYS A 78 7.73 -12.08 13.45
C LYS A 78 8.10 -12.94 12.25
N ASP A 79 7.47 -14.09 12.07
CA ASP A 79 7.75 -14.98 10.94
C ASP A 79 7.43 -14.30 9.61
N ARG A 80 6.28 -13.62 9.53
CA ARG A 80 5.87 -12.85 8.34
C ARG A 80 6.88 -11.75 8.01
N TRP A 81 7.34 -10.99 9.00
CA TRP A 81 8.32 -9.91 8.80
C TRP A 81 9.69 -10.45 8.45
N THR A 82 10.09 -11.58 9.04
CA THR A 82 11.36 -12.24 8.74
C THR A 82 11.37 -12.71 7.28
N GLU A 83 10.29 -13.34 6.83
CA GLU A 83 10.15 -13.76 5.42
C GLU A 83 10.09 -12.56 4.48
N ALA A 84 9.34 -11.51 4.82
CA ALA A 84 9.29 -10.29 4.03
C ALA A 84 10.68 -9.65 3.90
N ALA A 85 11.43 -9.53 5.00
CA ALA A 85 12.79 -9.00 5.01
C ALA A 85 13.74 -9.84 4.14
N ARG A 86 13.62 -11.18 4.20
CA ARG A 86 14.38 -12.10 3.35
C ARG A 86 14.08 -11.87 1.86
N LEU A 87 12.81 -11.79 1.48
CA LEU A 87 12.38 -11.53 0.10
C LEU A 87 12.82 -10.15 -0.39
N LEU A 88 12.75 -9.13 0.46
CA LEU A 88 13.26 -7.78 0.20
C LEU A 88 14.77 -7.78 -0.03
N GLY A 89 15.54 -8.54 0.76
CA GLY A 89 16.99 -8.70 0.57
C GLY A 89 17.36 -9.31 -0.79
N LEU A 90 16.62 -10.34 -1.22
CA LEU A 90 16.78 -10.93 -2.55
C LEU A 90 16.48 -9.91 -3.66
N LYS A 91 15.36 -9.19 -3.56
CA LYS A 91 15.01 -8.13 -4.52
C LYS A 91 16.05 -7.02 -4.56
N TYR A 92 16.54 -6.58 -3.40
CA TYR A 92 17.57 -5.54 -3.31
C TYR A 92 18.84 -5.93 -4.07
N THR A 93 19.24 -7.20 -3.98
CA THR A 93 20.43 -7.70 -4.67
C THR A 93 20.22 -7.71 -6.19
N ASN A 94 19.06 -8.17 -6.65
CA ASN A 94 18.73 -8.29 -8.08
C ASN A 94 18.31 -6.96 -8.75
N LEU A 95 18.04 -5.92 -7.95
CA LEU A 95 17.48 -4.65 -8.39
C LEU A 95 18.28 -4.01 -9.52
N THR A 96 19.61 -4.09 -9.45
CA THR A 96 20.50 -3.45 -10.43
C THR A 96 20.26 -3.98 -11.84
N GLY A 97 20.20 -5.31 -12.00
CA GLY A 97 19.93 -5.93 -13.29
C GLY A 97 18.48 -5.74 -13.76
N ASP A 98 17.52 -5.85 -12.83
CA ASP A 98 16.10 -5.67 -13.17
C ASP A 98 15.81 -4.25 -13.66
N VAL A 99 16.36 -3.22 -12.99
CA VAL A 99 16.24 -1.81 -13.41
C VAL A 99 16.95 -1.55 -14.74
N LEU A 100 18.09 -2.20 -14.99
CA LEU A 100 18.81 -2.10 -16.27
C LEU A 100 17.95 -2.63 -17.43
N LEU A 101 17.40 -3.84 -17.28
CA LEU A 101 16.51 -4.46 -18.28
C LEU A 101 15.23 -3.65 -18.49
N ALA A 102 14.64 -3.13 -17.41
CA ALA A 102 13.46 -2.29 -17.46
C ALA A 102 13.74 -0.96 -18.18
N SER A 103 14.86 -0.31 -17.88
CA SER A 103 15.27 0.93 -18.53
C SER A 103 15.52 0.72 -20.02
N GLY A 104 16.17 -0.39 -20.41
CA GLY A 104 16.35 -0.76 -21.82
C GLY A 104 15.02 -0.99 -22.53
N THR A 105 14.06 -1.63 -21.85
CA THR A 105 12.72 -1.88 -22.40
C THR A 105 11.97 -0.58 -22.65
N VAL A 106 11.95 0.34 -21.68
CA VAL A 106 11.30 1.66 -21.81
C VAL A 106 11.98 2.52 -22.89
N ALA A 107 13.30 2.46 -23.00
CA ALA A 107 14.05 3.29 -23.93
C ALA A 107 13.94 2.84 -25.39
N TYR A 108 13.99 1.53 -25.64
CA TYR A 108 14.19 0.99 -27.00
C TYR A 108 13.05 0.11 -27.50
N LEU A 109 12.36 -0.62 -26.62
CA LEU A 109 11.45 -1.69 -27.06
C LEU A 109 10.01 -1.22 -27.31
N GLY A 110 9.66 0.02 -26.95
CA GLY A 110 8.30 0.55 -27.08
C GLY A 110 7.69 0.42 -28.48
N GLY A 111 8.46 0.62 -29.55
CA GLY A 111 7.95 0.54 -30.92
C GLY A 111 7.70 -0.88 -31.45
N PHE A 112 8.17 -1.91 -30.75
CA PHE A 112 8.17 -3.29 -31.25
C PHE A 112 6.97 -4.11 -30.77
N THR A 113 6.73 -5.23 -31.46
CA THR A 113 5.71 -6.22 -31.12
C THR A 113 6.07 -7.02 -29.87
N VAL A 114 5.05 -7.59 -29.21
CA VAL A 114 5.18 -8.42 -27.99
C VAL A 114 6.31 -9.45 -28.11
N ASP A 115 6.27 -10.27 -29.16
CA ASP A 115 7.21 -11.39 -29.35
C ASP A 115 8.65 -10.90 -29.45
N TYR A 116 8.87 -9.81 -30.18
CA TYR A 116 10.20 -9.22 -30.33
C TYR A 116 10.69 -8.62 -29.00
N ARG A 117 9.82 -7.97 -28.23
CA ARG A 117 10.19 -7.45 -26.90
C ARG A 117 10.63 -8.59 -25.98
N LEU A 118 9.86 -9.69 -25.93
CA LEU A 118 10.16 -10.85 -25.11
C LEU A 118 11.48 -11.51 -25.52
N GLU A 119 11.74 -11.64 -26.82
CA GLU A 119 13.00 -12.19 -27.33
C GLU A 119 14.19 -11.32 -26.91
N CYS A 120 14.11 -9.99 -27.11
CA CYS A 120 15.16 -9.07 -26.67
C CYS A 120 15.38 -9.12 -25.16
N GLN A 121 14.31 -9.13 -24.36
CA GLN A 121 14.41 -9.22 -22.89
C GLN A 121 15.10 -10.50 -22.44
N LYS A 122 14.78 -11.66 -23.07
CA LYS A 122 15.45 -12.93 -22.80
C LYS A 122 16.93 -12.87 -23.14
N GLN A 123 17.28 -12.34 -24.31
CA GLN A 123 18.67 -12.19 -24.72
C GLN A 123 19.45 -11.26 -23.78
N TRP A 124 18.86 -10.12 -23.40
CA TRP A 124 19.49 -9.19 -22.46
C TRP A 124 19.67 -9.81 -21.07
N LEU A 125 18.71 -10.62 -20.61
CA LEU A 125 18.82 -11.36 -19.36
C LEU A 125 19.98 -12.37 -19.41
N ILE A 126 20.14 -13.10 -20.52
CA ILE A 126 21.28 -14.00 -20.73
C ILE A 126 22.60 -13.24 -20.64
N ILE A 127 22.70 -12.07 -21.28
CA ILE A 127 23.90 -11.23 -21.25
C ILE A 127 24.17 -10.73 -19.83
N CYS A 128 23.14 -10.30 -19.09
CA CYS A 128 23.29 -9.87 -17.69
C CYS A 128 23.88 -10.99 -16.83
N LYS A 129 23.37 -12.22 -16.99
CA LYS A 129 23.89 -13.41 -16.29
C LYS A 129 25.34 -13.73 -16.69
N GLN A 130 25.68 -13.66 -17.98
CA GLN A 130 27.06 -13.85 -18.46
C GLN A 130 28.03 -12.81 -17.92
N LYS A 131 27.57 -11.56 -17.74
CA LYS A 131 28.33 -10.45 -17.17
C LYS A 131 28.31 -10.41 -15.65
N GLN A 132 27.73 -11.43 -15.00
CA GLN A 132 27.60 -11.53 -13.54
C GLN A 132 26.88 -10.32 -12.91
N ILE A 133 25.95 -9.70 -13.64
CA ILE A 133 25.08 -8.67 -13.10
C ILE A 133 23.92 -9.36 -12.38
N PRO A 134 23.73 -9.13 -11.06
CA PRO A 134 22.61 -9.71 -10.33
C PRO A 134 21.28 -9.24 -10.91
N CYS A 135 20.43 -10.18 -11.29
CA CYS A 135 19.10 -9.95 -11.87
C CYS A 135 18.17 -11.09 -11.48
N SER A 136 16.87 -10.82 -11.49
CA SER A 136 15.86 -11.85 -11.25
C SER A 136 15.90 -12.93 -12.34
N ASN A 137 15.52 -14.16 -11.99
CA ASN A 137 15.49 -15.26 -12.96
C ASN A 137 14.45 -15.04 -14.06
N ASP A 138 13.31 -14.48 -13.68
CA ASP A 138 12.22 -14.12 -14.57
C ASP A 138 12.02 -12.60 -14.48
N PHE A 139 12.46 -11.90 -15.52
CA PHE A 139 12.30 -10.45 -15.62
C PHE A 139 10.88 -10.11 -16.06
N ASN A 140 10.25 -9.13 -15.39
CA ASN A 140 8.96 -8.57 -15.79
C ASN A 140 9.00 -7.04 -15.58
N LEU A 141 8.63 -6.29 -16.62
CA LEU A 141 8.64 -4.83 -16.60
C LEU A 141 7.63 -4.28 -15.58
N SER A 142 6.42 -4.82 -15.57
CA SER A 142 5.34 -4.40 -14.68
C SER A 142 5.65 -4.64 -13.20
N SER A 143 6.41 -5.68 -12.86
CA SER A 143 6.80 -5.92 -11.46
C SER A 143 7.95 -5.01 -10.99
N THR A 144 8.76 -4.51 -11.94
CA THR A 144 9.93 -3.68 -11.66
C THR A 144 9.59 -2.18 -11.61
N LEU A 145 8.85 -1.69 -12.61
CA LEU A 145 8.50 -0.26 -12.75
C LEU A 145 7.00 0.03 -12.65
N GLY A 146 6.17 -1.01 -12.56
CA GLY A 146 4.72 -0.86 -12.44
C GLY A 146 4.29 -0.67 -11.00
N ASP A 147 3.35 0.26 -10.80
CA ASP A 147 2.64 0.44 -9.53
C ASP A 147 1.28 -0.26 -9.64
N PRO A 148 0.98 -1.28 -8.81
CA PRO A 148 -0.29 -2.00 -8.86
C PRO A 148 -1.53 -1.10 -8.75
N VAL A 149 -1.43 0.01 -8.01
CA VAL A 149 -2.53 0.97 -7.85
C VAL A 149 -2.75 1.74 -9.15
N LYS A 150 -1.67 2.20 -9.79
CA LYS A 150 -1.77 2.88 -11.10
C LYS A 150 -2.24 1.93 -12.19
N ILE A 151 -1.75 0.69 -12.23
CA ILE A 151 -2.19 -0.33 -13.19
C ILE A 151 -3.69 -0.55 -13.09
N ARG A 152 -4.22 -0.72 -11.87
CA ARG A 152 -5.67 -0.84 -11.65
C ARG A 152 -6.43 0.42 -12.11
N ALA A 153 -5.90 1.62 -11.84
CA ALA A 153 -6.51 2.86 -12.32
C ALA A 153 -6.53 2.93 -13.86
N TRP A 154 -5.48 2.47 -14.54
CA TRP A 154 -5.44 2.38 -16.00
C TRP A 154 -6.47 1.40 -16.55
N GLN A 155 -6.64 0.25 -15.90
CA GLN A 155 -7.65 -0.74 -16.27
C GLN A 155 -9.07 -0.17 -16.16
N ILE A 156 -9.36 0.55 -15.07
CA ILE A 156 -10.63 1.26 -14.91
C ILE A 156 -10.83 2.34 -16.00
N ALA A 157 -9.76 3.00 -16.42
CA ALA A 157 -9.76 3.95 -17.52
C ALA A 157 -9.87 3.29 -18.92
N GLY A 158 -9.89 1.96 -19.01
CA GLY A 158 -10.10 1.21 -20.26
C GLY A 158 -8.82 0.71 -20.93
N LEU A 159 -7.68 0.68 -20.22
CA LEU A 159 -6.52 -0.11 -20.66
C LEU A 159 -6.84 -1.60 -20.46
N PRO A 160 -6.62 -2.47 -21.45
CA PRO A 160 -6.87 -3.89 -21.24
C PRO A 160 -5.87 -4.53 -20.28
N VAL A 161 -6.25 -5.70 -19.77
CA VAL A 161 -5.56 -6.42 -18.68
C VAL A 161 -4.38 -7.26 -19.16
N ASP A 162 -4.15 -7.34 -20.47
CA ASP A 162 -3.05 -8.10 -21.06
C ASP A 162 -1.68 -7.49 -20.70
N SER A 163 -0.66 -8.34 -20.63
CA SER A 163 0.69 -7.94 -20.21
C SER A 163 1.30 -6.87 -21.10
N PHE A 164 1.01 -6.90 -22.41
CA PHE A 164 1.52 -5.93 -23.36
C PHE A 164 0.92 -4.54 -23.18
N SER A 165 -0.40 -4.45 -22.98
CA SER A 165 -1.09 -3.21 -22.67
C SER A 165 -0.60 -2.62 -21.35
N ILE A 166 -0.41 -3.46 -20.31
CA ILE A 166 0.16 -3.03 -19.03
C ILE A 166 1.59 -2.49 -19.23
N ASP A 167 2.45 -3.21 -19.95
CA ASP A 167 3.81 -2.76 -20.27
C ASP A 167 3.80 -1.43 -21.00
N ASN A 168 2.91 -1.25 -21.97
CA ASN A 168 2.72 0.02 -22.66
C ASN A 168 2.33 1.15 -21.70
N GLY A 169 1.41 0.89 -20.76
CA GLY A 169 1.05 1.85 -19.70
C GLY A 169 2.23 2.23 -18.80
N VAL A 170 3.07 1.24 -18.44
CA VAL A 170 4.31 1.47 -17.67
C VAL A 170 5.29 2.31 -18.46
N ILE A 171 5.48 2.06 -19.76
CA ILE A 171 6.37 2.84 -20.64
C ILE A 171 5.85 4.29 -20.77
N VAL A 172 4.55 4.50 -21.00
CA VAL A 172 3.97 5.85 -21.10
C VAL A 172 4.21 6.66 -19.83
N THR A 173 4.10 6.02 -18.67
CA THR A 173 4.23 6.72 -17.37
C THR A 173 5.68 6.97 -16.96
N ASN A 174 6.61 6.07 -17.33
CA ASN A 174 8.01 6.14 -16.90
C ASN A 174 8.96 6.70 -17.99
N SER A 175 8.50 6.89 -19.22
CA SER A 175 9.32 7.47 -20.28
C SER A 175 9.59 8.95 -20.04
N ARG A 176 10.85 9.36 -20.26
CA ARG A 176 11.24 10.79 -20.23
C ARG A 176 10.75 11.55 -21.46
N ARG A 177 10.69 10.87 -22.62
CA ARG A 177 10.23 11.41 -23.90
C ARG A 177 8.72 11.23 -24.02
N TRP A 178 8.04 12.18 -24.63
CA TRP A 178 6.60 12.07 -24.86
C TRP A 178 6.28 10.88 -25.75
N SER A 179 5.22 10.15 -25.39
CA SER A 179 4.84 8.92 -26.08
C SER A 179 4.03 9.22 -27.35
N LEU A 180 4.50 8.68 -28.47
CA LEU A 180 3.78 8.62 -29.74
C LEU A 180 3.23 7.21 -29.94
N MET A 181 1.93 7.08 -29.74
CA MET A 181 1.23 5.79 -29.69
C MET A 181 0.68 5.44 -31.08
N ILE A 182 1.15 4.34 -31.64
CA ILE A 182 0.67 3.74 -32.89
C ILE A 182 -0.59 2.94 -32.56
N ASP A 183 -1.75 3.55 -32.79
CA ASP A 183 -3.05 3.10 -32.29
C ASP A 183 -4.12 3.14 -33.40
N PRO A 184 -4.06 2.21 -34.37
CA PRO A 184 -5.02 2.16 -35.46
C PRO A 184 -6.45 1.82 -35.01
N GLN A 185 -6.61 1.19 -33.84
CA GLN A 185 -7.91 0.84 -33.26
C GLN A 185 -8.48 1.90 -32.31
N GLY A 186 -7.71 2.92 -31.93
CA GLY A 186 -8.16 4.00 -31.03
C GLY A 186 -8.25 3.62 -29.55
N GLN A 187 -7.61 2.52 -29.14
CA GLN A 187 -7.63 2.02 -27.77
C GLN A 187 -6.82 2.94 -26.83
N ALA A 188 -5.58 3.28 -27.22
CA ALA A 188 -4.73 4.19 -26.46
C ALA A 188 -5.37 5.58 -26.37
N ASN A 189 -5.97 6.05 -27.46
CA ASN A 189 -6.70 7.30 -27.52
C ASN A 189 -7.85 7.35 -26.49
N LYS A 190 -8.69 6.30 -26.45
CA LYS A 190 -9.78 6.18 -25.48
C LYS A 190 -9.27 6.10 -24.05
N TRP A 191 -8.22 5.32 -23.81
CA TRP A 191 -7.60 5.17 -22.50
C TRP A 191 -7.06 6.51 -21.96
N VAL A 192 -6.29 7.27 -22.75
CA VAL A 192 -5.76 8.59 -22.34
C VAL A 192 -6.88 9.58 -22.03
N LYS A 193 -7.92 9.63 -22.87
CA LYS A 193 -9.10 10.49 -22.64
C LYS A 193 -9.81 10.20 -21.32
N ASN A 194 -9.95 8.92 -20.98
CA ASN A 194 -10.58 8.51 -19.72
C ASN A 194 -9.66 8.75 -18.52
N MET A 195 -8.36 8.47 -18.66
CA MET A 195 -7.37 8.63 -17.60
C MET A 195 -7.21 10.11 -17.19
N GLU A 196 -7.17 11.01 -18.16
CA GLU A 196 -6.97 12.45 -17.94
C GLU A 196 -8.31 13.24 -17.85
N LYS A 197 -9.45 12.53 -17.71
CA LYS A 197 -10.79 13.14 -17.66
C LYS A 197 -10.95 14.15 -16.52
N ALA A 198 -10.38 13.86 -15.35
CA ALA A 198 -10.40 14.77 -14.20
C ALA A 198 -9.51 16.00 -14.40
N ASN A 199 -8.49 15.89 -15.26
CA ASN A 199 -7.47 16.92 -15.48
C ASN A 199 -7.77 17.83 -16.67
N LYS A 200 -9.01 17.79 -17.21
CA LYS A 200 -9.47 18.63 -18.33
C LYS A 200 -8.60 18.51 -19.59
N LEU A 201 -8.29 17.27 -20.00
CA LEU A 201 -7.54 16.97 -21.22
C LEU A 201 -8.01 17.78 -22.44
N SER A 202 -7.08 18.50 -23.06
CA SER A 202 -7.31 19.20 -24.33
C SER A 202 -6.97 18.28 -25.50
N VAL A 203 -7.93 18.04 -26.38
CA VAL A 203 -7.75 17.17 -27.56
C VAL A 203 -7.63 18.06 -28.80
N ILE A 204 -6.52 17.93 -29.53
CA ILE A 204 -6.21 18.78 -30.70
C ILE A 204 -5.73 17.95 -31.89
N LYS A 205 -5.84 18.50 -33.10
CA LYS A 205 -5.20 17.97 -34.30
C LYS A 205 -4.28 19.03 -34.90
N LEU A 206 -3.20 18.59 -35.55
CA LEU A 206 -2.27 19.51 -36.22
C LEU A 206 -2.90 20.25 -37.42
N SER A 207 -4.03 19.76 -37.93
CA SER A 207 -4.84 20.43 -38.94
C SER A 207 -5.64 21.62 -38.42
N ASP A 208 -5.78 21.77 -37.10
CA ASP A 208 -6.66 22.77 -36.52
C ASP A 208 -5.95 24.12 -36.48
N ALA A 209 -6.55 25.17 -37.05
CA ALA A 209 -5.91 26.51 -37.11
C ALA A 209 -5.56 27.10 -35.73
N THR A 210 -6.22 26.63 -34.67
CA THR A 210 -6.05 27.10 -33.28
C THR A 210 -5.20 26.16 -32.42
N TYR A 211 -4.57 25.14 -33.00
CA TYR A 211 -3.84 24.14 -32.23
C TYR A 211 -2.68 24.76 -31.43
N LEU A 212 -1.92 25.68 -32.04
CA LEU A 212 -0.79 26.36 -31.39
C LEU A 212 -1.25 27.13 -30.15
N ARG A 213 -2.27 27.99 -30.28
CA ARG A 213 -2.83 28.76 -29.17
C ARG A 213 -3.34 27.85 -28.05
N THR A 214 -3.93 26.71 -28.40
CA THR A 214 -4.41 25.74 -27.40
C THR A 214 -3.25 25.08 -26.67
N LEU A 215 -2.18 24.74 -27.38
CA LEU A 215 -0.96 24.18 -26.82
C LEU A 215 -0.23 25.18 -25.91
N GLU A 216 -0.13 26.44 -26.30
CA GLU A 216 0.46 27.52 -25.47
C GLU A 216 -0.27 27.64 -24.12
N ASN A 217 -1.59 27.76 -24.16
CA ASN A 217 -2.40 27.84 -22.93
C ASN A 217 -2.23 26.57 -22.08
N ALA A 218 -2.20 25.40 -22.70
CA ALA A 218 -2.06 24.15 -21.98
C ALA A 218 -0.69 24.03 -21.30
N ILE A 219 0.38 24.46 -21.96
CA ILE A 219 1.73 24.53 -21.39
C ILE A 219 1.77 25.50 -20.20
N GLN A 220 1.16 26.68 -20.35
CA GLN A 220 1.12 27.70 -19.30
C GLN A 220 0.36 27.23 -18.07
N PHE A 221 -0.80 26.60 -18.25
CA PHE A 221 -1.68 26.18 -17.15
C PHE A 221 -1.47 24.74 -16.70
N GLY A 222 -0.50 24.01 -17.28
CA GLY A 222 -0.24 22.61 -16.93
C GLY A 222 -1.36 21.63 -17.34
N THR A 223 -2.21 22.01 -18.29
CA THR A 223 -3.30 21.15 -18.76
C THR A 223 -2.75 20.07 -19.70
N PRO A 224 -3.11 18.78 -19.52
CA PRO A 224 -2.65 17.73 -20.41
C PRO A 224 -3.23 17.90 -21.83
N VAL A 225 -2.44 17.57 -22.85
CA VAL A 225 -2.81 17.65 -24.26
C VAL A 225 -2.69 16.30 -24.94
N LEU A 226 -3.69 15.92 -25.74
CA LEU A 226 -3.66 14.79 -26.64
C LEU A 226 -3.72 15.29 -28.09
N ILE A 227 -2.65 15.04 -28.84
CA ILE A 227 -2.60 15.30 -30.29
C ILE A 227 -3.05 14.04 -31.02
N GLU A 228 -4.11 14.16 -31.80
CA GLU A 228 -4.67 13.05 -32.57
C GLU A 228 -4.21 13.02 -34.02
N ASN A 229 -4.10 11.81 -34.57
CA ASN A 229 -3.85 11.54 -35.98
C ASN A 229 -2.57 12.19 -36.51
N ILE A 230 -1.48 12.09 -35.73
CA ILE A 230 -0.17 12.52 -36.21
C ILE A 230 0.22 11.72 -37.45
N GLY A 231 0.63 12.42 -38.51
CA GLY A 231 1.14 11.85 -39.74
C GLY A 231 2.55 11.28 -39.57
N GLU A 232 3.28 11.12 -40.68
CA GLU A 232 4.69 10.73 -40.65
C GLU A 232 5.61 11.95 -40.46
N GLU A 233 5.13 13.14 -40.81
CA GLU A 233 5.80 14.42 -40.61
C GLU A 233 5.26 15.13 -39.38
N LEU A 234 6.17 15.62 -38.52
CA LEU A 234 5.87 16.44 -37.37
C LEU A 234 6.23 17.90 -37.66
N ASP A 235 5.37 18.82 -37.24
CA ASP A 235 5.66 20.25 -37.34
C ASP A 235 6.89 20.60 -36.47
N ALA A 236 7.87 21.27 -37.07
CA ALA A 236 9.08 21.73 -36.40
C ALA A 236 8.79 22.66 -35.21
N ILE A 237 7.64 23.34 -35.21
CA ILE A 237 7.22 24.19 -34.08
C ILE A 237 7.06 23.38 -32.77
N LEU A 238 6.79 22.07 -32.86
CA LEU A 238 6.66 21.21 -31.67
C LEU A 238 8.01 20.80 -31.08
N GLU A 239 9.12 20.97 -31.80
CA GLU A 239 10.43 20.48 -31.39
C GLU A 239 10.87 20.94 -29.99
N PRO A 240 10.72 22.22 -29.60
CA PRO A 240 11.05 22.66 -28.24
C PRO A 240 10.27 21.90 -27.17
N VAL A 241 8.98 21.61 -27.42
CA VAL A 241 8.12 20.86 -26.50
C VAL A 241 8.51 19.40 -26.44
N LEU A 242 8.80 18.79 -27.61
CA LEU A 242 9.18 17.39 -27.71
C LEU A 242 10.50 17.11 -26.97
N LEU A 243 11.47 18.00 -27.13
CA LEU A 243 12.78 17.93 -26.50
C LEU A 243 12.83 18.55 -25.10
N LYS A 244 11.73 19.16 -24.63
CA LYS A 244 11.65 19.88 -23.35
C LYS A 244 12.75 20.94 -23.21
N GLN A 245 12.95 21.73 -24.27
CA GLN A 245 13.94 22.82 -24.32
C GLN A 245 13.44 24.04 -23.53
N THR A 246 13.40 23.90 -22.21
CA THR A 246 13.03 24.98 -21.29
C THR A 246 14.25 25.81 -20.88
N PHE A 247 14.01 27.05 -20.50
CA PHE A 247 15.03 27.94 -19.93
C PHE A 247 14.45 28.71 -18.74
N LYS A 248 15.31 29.10 -17.79
CA LYS A 248 14.88 29.85 -16.61
C LYS A 248 15.15 31.33 -16.80
N GLN A 249 14.16 32.16 -16.49
CA GLN A 249 14.26 33.61 -16.46
C GLN A 249 13.66 34.11 -15.14
N GLN A 250 14.44 34.85 -14.36
CA GLN A 250 14.02 35.41 -13.06
C GLN A 250 13.40 34.37 -12.09
N GLY A 251 13.87 33.11 -12.15
CA GLY A 251 13.40 32.03 -11.28
C GLY A 251 12.19 31.25 -11.80
N VAL A 252 11.54 31.71 -12.88
CA VAL A 252 10.42 31.03 -13.54
C VAL A 252 10.93 30.28 -14.79
N GLU A 253 10.35 29.11 -15.06
CA GLU A 253 10.70 28.27 -16.21
C GLU A 253 9.84 28.66 -17.42
N TYR A 254 10.46 28.82 -18.59
CA TYR A 254 9.83 29.23 -19.83
C TYR A 254 10.22 28.30 -20.97
N ILE A 255 9.40 28.27 -22.01
CA ILE A 255 9.67 27.57 -23.27
C ILE A 255 9.34 28.48 -24.44
N ARG A 256 10.13 28.38 -25.52
CA ARG A 256 9.86 29.09 -26.77
C ARG A 256 9.04 28.19 -27.68
N LEU A 257 7.88 28.66 -28.12
CA LEU A 257 7.03 27.96 -29.08
C LEU A 257 6.76 28.90 -30.26
N GLY A 258 7.37 28.60 -31.41
CA GLY A 258 7.37 29.53 -32.55
C GLY A 258 8.01 30.87 -32.16
N GLU A 259 7.25 31.95 -32.31
CA GLU A 259 7.69 33.31 -31.95
C GLU A 259 7.38 33.68 -30.48
N ASN A 260 6.55 32.90 -29.80
CA ASN A 260 6.08 33.19 -28.46
C ASN A 260 6.96 32.55 -27.38
N ILE A 261 7.08 33.24 -26.25
CA ILE A 261 7.70 32.72 -25.03
C ILE A 261 6.58 32.51 -24.01
N VAL A 262 6.42 31.28 -23.55
CA VAL A 262 5.34 30.86 -22.67
C VAL A 262 5.94 30.32 -21.37
N GLU A 263 5.33 30.66 -20.24
CA GLU A 263 5.67 30.07 -18.95
C GLU A 263 5.41 28.56 -19.00
N TYR A 264 6.36 27.76 -18.51
CA TYR A 264 6.29 26.31 -18.57
C TYR A 264 5.84 25.73 -17.23
N SER A 265 4.66 25.13 -17.20
CA SER A 265 4.21 24.36 -16.04
C SER A 265 4.80 22.94 -16.05
N GLN A 266 5.36 22.52 -14.92
CA GLN A 266 5.89 21.16 -14.73
C GLN A 266 4.78 20.09 -14.66
N GLU A 267 3.52 20.50 -14.49
CA GLU A 267 2.37 19.59 -14.51
C GLU A 267 1.91 19.25 -15.94
N PHE A 268 2.40 19.98 -16.94
CA PHE A 268 2.05 19.77 -18.34
C PHE A 268 2.42 18.35 -18.80
N LYS A 269 1.50 17.71 -19.52
CA LYS A 269 1.72 16.41 -20.15
C LYS A 269 1.27 16.43 -21.60
N LEU A 270 2.06 15.78 -22.46
CA LEU A 270 1.76 15.63 -23.87
C LEU A 270 1.62 14.14 -24.24
N TYR A 271 0.51 13.83 -24.90
CA TYR A 271 0.21 12.52 -25.47
C TYR A 271 0.01 12.67 -26.97
N MET A 272 0.47 11.70 -27.75
CA MET A 272 0.33 11.72 -29.19
C MET A 272 -0.17 10.37 -29.68
N THR A 273 -1.10 10.38 -30.63
CA THR A 273 -1.65 9.16 -31.23
C THR A 273 -1.62 9.25 -32.75
N THR A 274 -1.35 8.13 -33.41
CA THR A 274 -1.50 7.99 -34.87
C THR A 274 -2.39 6.80 -35.19
N ARG A 275 -3.19 6.92 -36.25
CA ARG A 275 -4.01 5.83 -36.79
C ARG A 275 -3.31 5.05 -37.90
N LEU A 276 -2.11 5.49 -38.29
CA LEU A 276 -1.30 4.77 -39.28
C LEU A 276 -0.88 3.43 -38.69
N ARG A 277 -1.15 2.33 -39.40
CA ARG A 277 -0.80 0.98 -38.91
C ARG A 277 0.70 0.74 -38.88
N ASN A 278 1.41 1.24 -39.89
CA ASN A 278 2.85 1.07 -40.02
C ASN A 278 3.48 2.38 -40.55
N PRO A 279 3.55 3.42 -39.71
CA PRO A 279 4.12 4.71 -40.11
C PRO A 279 5.65 4.61 -40.27
N HIS A 280 6.18 5.24 -41.32
CA HIS A 280 7.61 5.36 -41.57
C HIS A 280 8.12 6.70 -41.03
N TYR A 281 8.38 6.74 -39.72
CA TYR A 281 8.99 7.90 -39.10
C TYR A 281 10.46 8.03 -39.47
N LEU A 282 10.89 9.25 -39.81
CA LEU A 282 12.30 9.56 -39.98
C LEU A 282 13.07 9.32 -38.66
N PRO A 283 14.35 8.94 -38.71
CA PRO A 283 15.16 8.71 -37.51
C PRO A 283 15.15 9.90 -36.54
N GLU A 284 15.07 11.12 -37.07
CA GLU A 284 14.95 12.34 -36.28
C GLU A 284 13.74 12.33 -35.33
N VAL A 285 12.58 11.88 -35.81
CA VAL A 285 11.36 11.75 -34.99
C VAL A 285 11.56 10.68 -33.92
N ALA A 286 12.11 9.52 -34.29
CA ALA A 286 12.35 8.40 -33.37
C ALA A 286 13.31 8.73 -32.20
N VAL A 287 14.20 9.71 -32.38
CA VAL A 287 15.06 10.22 -31.32
C VAL A 287 14.29 11.16 -30.38
N LYS A 288 13.41 12.01 -30.93
CA LYS A 288 12.64 13.02 -30.19
C LYS A 288 11.51 12.43 -29.33
N VAL A 289 10.83 11.39 -29.81
CA VAL A 289 9.65 10.80 -29.14
C VAL A 289 9.90 9.37 -28.66
N CYS A 290 9.07 8.90 -27.73
CA CYS A 290 8.99 7.49 -27.36
C CYS A 290 7.94 6.83 -28.26
N LEU A 291 8.38 6.15 -29.33
CA LEU A 291 7.50 5.36 -30.18
C LEU A 291 6.94 4.17 -29.39
N LEU A 292 5.63 4.00 -29.45
CA LEU A 292 4.93 3.01 -28.65
C LEU A 292 3.86 2.30 -29.49
N ASN A 293 4.04 0.99 -29.68
CA ASN A 293 3.10 0.19 -30.46
C ASN A 293 1.90 -0.23 -29.59
N PHE A 294 0.71 0.23 -29.96
CA PHE A 294 -0.57 -0.11 -29.33
C PHE A 294 -1.45 -0.96 -30.25
N MET A 295 -0.92 -1.51 -31.34
CA MET A 295 -1.68 -2.41 -32.20
C MET A 295 -2.11 -3.66 -31.42
N ILE A 296 -3.42 -3.94 -31.48
CA ILE A 296 -3.99 -5.16 -30.92
C ILE A 296 -3.40 -6.37 -31.66
N THR A 297 -2.76 -7.28 -30.92
CA THR A 297 -2.33 -8.57 -31.43
C THR A 297 -3.47 -9.59 -31.27
N PRO A 298 -3.53 -10.64 -32.12
CA PRO A 298 -4.53 -11.71 -31.95
C PRO A 298 -4.50 -12.38 -30.58
N LEU A 299 -3.30 -12.53 -29.99
CA LEU A 299 -3.09 -13.01 -28.62
C LEU A 299 -3.68 -12.04 -27.59
N GLY A 300 -3.42 -10.74 -27.73
CA GLY A 300 -4.01 -9.71 -26.86
C GLY A 300 -5.53 -9.66 -26.97
N LEU A 301 -6.10 -9.99 -28.13
CA LEU A 301 -7.55 -10.10 -28.30
C LEU A 301 -8.12 -11.36 -27.62
N GLN A 302 -7.38 -12.47 -27.60
CA GLN A 302 -7.79 -13.68 -26.89
C GLN A 302 -7.78 -13.48 -25.37
N ASP A 303 -6.78 -12.79 -24.82
CA ASP A 303 -6.71 -12.47 -23.39
C ASP A 303 -7.79 -11.45 -22.95
N GLN A 304 -8.41 -10.75 -23.91
CA GLN A 304 -9.47 -9.77 -23.69
C GLN A 304 -10.88 -10.35 -23.78
N LEU A 305 -11.07 -11.52 -24.40
CA LEU A 305 -12.35 -12.22 -24.57
C LEU A 305 -12.59 -13.23 -23.44
#